data_AF-A0A7L2RBM7-F1
#
_entry.id   AF-A0A7L2RBM7-F1
#
_cell.length_a   1.000
_cell.length_b   1.000
_cell.length_c   1.000
_cell.angle_alpha   90.00
_cell.angle_beta   90.00
_cell.angle_gamma   90.00
#
_symmetry.space_group_name_H-M   'P 1'
#
loop_
_entity.id
_entity.type
_entity.pdbx_description
1 polymer ?
#
loop_
_entity_poly.entity_id
_entity_poly.type
_entity_poly.pdbx_seq_one_letter_code
_entity_poly.pdbx_strand_id
1 'polypeptide(L)'
;SFGSMPKVVVDFSSPNIAKEMHVGHLRSTIIGESMCRLFEFAGYDVLRLNHLGDWGTQFGMLIAHLQDKFPDYLTVSPPIGDLQAFYKESKRRFDTEEEFKKRAYQCVVLLQSKNPDFIKAWNLICDVSRREFQKIYNCLDITIIERGESFYHEMMKDIVKEFEDKGFVEVDDGRKVVFVPGFPVPLTIMKSDGGYTYDTSDLAALKHRLCEEKGDILIYVVDSGQSVHFQTVFAAGQMMGWYDPKVTRVAHAAFGVVLGEDKKKFKTRSGDTVRLIDLLEEGLKRAMDKLKDKERDKVVLTPEELKAAQTSVAFGCIKYADLSHNRLNDYVFSFDKMLDDRGNTAAYLLYAFTRIRCV
;
A
#
# COMPACT_ATOMS: atom_id res chain seq x y z
N SER A 1 -0.04 20.59 -33.73
CA SER A 1 0.59 20.00 -32.53
C SER A 1 -0.53 19.52 -31.64
N PHE A 2 -0.81 18.20 -31.60
CA PHE A 2 -1.69 17.65 -30.57
C PHE A 2 -0.90 17.71 -29.27
N GLY A 3 -1.40 18.44 -28.26
CA GLY A 3 -0.73 18.56 -26.96
C GLY A 3 -0.46 17.17 -26.35
N SER A 4 0.64 17.04 -25.61
CA SER A 4 0.93 15.82 -24.85
C SER A 4 -0.24 15.47 -23.94
N MET A 5 -0.62 14.20 -23.89
CA MET A 5 -1.66 13.73 -22.96
C MET A 5 -1.24 14.06 -21.52
N PRO A 6 -2.10 14.67 -20.69
CA PRO A 6 -1.75 14.97 -19.32
C PRO A 6 -1.46 13.69 -18.53
N LYS A 7 -0.43 13.74 -17.68
CA LYS A 7 0.05 12.59 -16.92
C LYS A 7 -0.51 12.60 -15.51
N VAL A 8 -1.09 11.47 -15.11
CA VAL A 8 -1.67 11.26 -13.79
C VAL A 8 -0.86 10.19 -13.06
N VAL A 9 -0.29 10.55 -11.91
CA VAL A 9 0.41 9.60 -11.04
C VAL A 9 -0.51 9.26 -9.88
N VAL A 10 -0.83 7.98 -9.70
CA VAL A 10 -1.68 7.50 -8.61
C VAL A 10 -0.85 6.57 -7.71
N ASP A 11 -0.70 6.97 -6.46
CA ASP A 11 -0.07 6.20 -5.39
C ASP A 11 -1.14 5.48 -4.57
N PHE A 12 -1.11 4.15 -4.58
CA PHE A 12 -2.09 3.34 -3.90
C PHE A 12 -1.56 1.94 -3.55
N SER A 13 -2.33 1.22 -2.73
CA SER A 13 -1.97 -0.07 -2.11
C SER A 13 -0.92 0.05 -1.01
N SER A 14 0.31 0.40 -1.39
CA SER A 14 1.46 0.78 -0.56
C SER A 14 1.62 0.00 0.76
N PRO A 15 1.62 -1.36 0.76
CA PRO A 15 1.86 -2.13 1.96
C PRO A 15 3.32 -2.10 2.41
N ASN A 16 3.53 -2.36 3.70
CA ASN A 16 4.86 -2.54 4.27
C ASN A 16 5.38 -3.96 4.02
N ILE A 17 6.62 -4.10 3.56
CA ILE A 17 7.29 -5.40 3.44
C ILE A 17 7.43 -6.05 4.82
N ALA A 18 7.40 -7.38 4.86
CA ALA A 18 7.43 -8.20 6.07
C ALA A 18 6.25 -8.01 7.04
N LYS A 19 5.22 -7.25 6.63
CA LYS A 19 3.91 -7.21 7.29
C LYS A 19 2.85 -7.72 6.32
N GLU A 20 1.80 -8.32 6.89
CA GLU A 20 0.66 -8.75 6.09
C GLU A 20 -0.15 -7.53 5.62
N MET A 21 -0.69 -7.63 4.40
CA MET A 21 -1.68 -6.66 3.97
C MET A 21 -2.95 -6.83 4.83
N HIS A 22 -3.53 -5.70 5.22
CA HIS A 22 -4.77 -5.63 5.99
C HIS A 22 -5.84 -4.85 5.22
N VAL A 23 -7.07 -4.82 5.74
CA VAL A 23 -8.23 -4.18 5.10
C VAL A 23 -8.05 -2.70 4.74
N GLY A 24 -7.21 -1.95 5.46
CA GLY A 24 -6.82 -0.59 5.04
C GLY A 24 -6.10 -0.54 3.68
N HIS A 25 -5.14 -1.43 3.45
CA HIS A 25 -4.46 -1.55 2.15
C HIS A 25 -5.42 -2.03 1.07
N LEU A 26 -6.41 -2.86 1.41
CA LEU A 26 -7.45 -3.30 0.46
C LEU A 26 -8.29 -2.10 -0.03
N ARG A 27 -8.74 -1.21 0.87
CA ARG A 27 -9.47 0.00 0.46
C ARG A 27 -8.64 0.86 -0.49
N SER A 28 -7.40 1.17 -0.12
CA SER A 28 -6.48 1.91 -0.99
C SER A 28 -6.32 1.23 -2.34
N THR A 29 -6.17 -0.10 -2.36
CA THR A 29 -6.01 -0.91 -3.58
C THR A 29 -7.22 -0.78 -4.52
N ILE A 30 -8.43 -0.95 -3.99
CA ILE A 30 -9.67 -0.93 -4.78
C ILE A 30 -9.98 0.50 -5.27
N ILE A 31 -9.89 1.49 -4.37
CA ILE A 31 -10.18 2.89 -4.69
C ILE A 31 -9.17 3.42 -5.72
N GLY A 32 -7.87 3.17 -5.48
CA GLY A 32 -6.81 3.62 -6.36
C GLY A 32 -6.91 3.03 -7.76
N GLU A 33 -7.09 1.71 -7.87
CA GLU A 33 -7.25 1.08 -9.19
C GLU A 33 -8.50 1.59 -9.92
N SER A 34 -9.62 1.80 -9.23
CA SER A 34 -10.81 2.38 -9.83
C SER A 34 -10.58 3.81 -10.34
N MET A 35 -9.78 4.62 -9.63
CA MET A 35 -9.39 5.95 -10.09
C MET A 35 -8.48 5.87 -11.33
N CYS A 36 -7.50 4.98 -11.33
CA CYS A 36 -6.61 4.75 -12.47
C CYS A 36 -7.41 4.42 -13.73
N ARG A 37 -8.30 3.42 -13.66
CA ARG A 37 -9.14 3.02 -14.80
C ARG A 37 -10.05 4.15 -15.29
N LEU A 38 -10.54 5.01 -14.39
CA LEU A 38 -11.32 6.19 -14.77
C LEU A 38 -10.49 7.19 -15.58
N PHE A 39 -9.27 7.51 -15.13
CA PHE A 39 -8.38 8.43 -15.86
C PHE A 39 -7.95 7.86 -17.21
N GLU A 40 -7.63 6.56 -17.29
CA GLU A 40 -7.31 5.90 -18.55
C GLU A 40 -8.49 5.92 -19.52
N PHE A 41 -9.71 5.64 -19.03
CA PHE A 41 -10.92 5.73 -19.85
C PHE A 41 -11.14 7.15 -20.39
N ALA A 42 -10.74 8.18 -19.62
CA ALA A 42 -10.78 9.58 -20.03
C ALA A 42 -9.59 10.03 -20.91
N GLY A 43 -8.65 9.13 -21.23
CA GLY A 43 -7.54 9.39 -22.16
C GLY A 43 -6.29 10.03 -21.53
N TYR A 44 -6.10 9.91 -20.21
CA TYR A 44 -4.88 10.37 -19.54
C TYR A 44 -3.77 9.31 -19.61
N ASP A 45 -2.50 9.74 -19.53
CA ASP A 45 -1.36 8.84 -19.31
C ASP A 45 -1.26 8.53 -17.81
N VAL A 46 -1.57 7.29 -17.40
CA VAL A 46 -1.69 6.93 -15.98
C VAL A 46 -0.50 6.10 -15.51
N LEU A 47 0.28 6.68 -14.58
CA LEU A 47 1.33 5.98 -13.86
C LEU A 47 0.82 5.47 -12.51
N ARG A 48 0.72 4.15 -12.37
CA ARG A 48 0.28 3.48 -11.15
C ARG A 48 1.49 3.12 -10.28
N LEU A 49 1.61 3.72 -9.10
CA LEU A 49 2.73 3.48 -8.21
C LEU A 49 2.31 2.76 -6.92
N ASN A 50 3.06 1.71 -6.59
CA ASN A 50 2.99 1.02 -5.31
C ASN A 50 4.14 1.52 -4.42
N HIS A 51 3.86 2.42 -3.48
CA HIS A 51 4.87 3.00 -2.61
C HIS A 51 5.13 2.09 -1.40
N LEU A 52 5.78 0.95 -1.67
CA LEU A 52 6.08 -0.05 -0.66
C LEU A 52 6.98 0.49 0.46
N GLY A 53 6.67 0.10 1.69
CA GLY A 53 7.56 0.25 2.84
C GLY A 53 8.65 -0.82 2.81
N ASP A 54 9.56 -0.70 1.84
CA ASP A 54 10.64 -1.65 1.56
C ASP A 54 12.01 -1.16 2.04
N TRP A 55 12.06 -0.05 2.77
CA TRP A 55 13.27 0.49 3.37
C TRP A 55 13.02 0.84 4.83
N GLY A 56 13.98 0.57 5.72
CA GLY A 56 13.84 0.91 7.13
C GLY A 56 14.63 0.03 8.08
N THR A 57 14.66 0.42 9.35
CA THR A 57 15.46 -0.23 10.40
C THR A 57 15.00 -1.66 10.70
N GLN A 58 13.73 -2.00 10.40
CA GLN A 58 13.19 -3.35 10.54
C GLN A 58 13.95 -4.39 9.70
N PHE A 59 14.54 -3.99 8.58
CA PHE A 59 15.31 -4.92 7.74
C PHE A 59 16.61 -5.37 8.41
N GLY A 60 17.18 -4.58 9.31
CA GLY A 60 18.36 -4.99 10.06
C GLY A 60 18.14 -6.25 10.89
N MET A 61 17.03 -6.31 11.63
CA MET A 61 16.68 -7.50 12.41
C MET A 61 16.27 -8.68 11.52
N LEU A 62 15.60 -8.43 10.38
CA LEU A 62 15.24 -9.50 9.44
C LEU A 62 16.47 -10.13 8.80
N ILE A 63 17.45 -9.33 8.38
CA ILE A 63 18.71 -9.80 7.80
C ILE A 63 19.54 -10.54 8.85
N ALA A 64 19.69 -9.99 10.06
CA ALA A 64 20.40 -10.68 11.14
C ALA A 64 19.75 -12.03 11.48
N HIS A 65 18.41 -12.10 11.45
CA HIS A 65 17.69 -13.35 11.67
C HIS A 65 17.88 -14.33 10.51
N LEU A 66 17.90 -13.84 9.27
CA LEU A 66 18.14 -14.63 8.05
C LEU A 66 19.51 -15.30 8.09
N GLN A 67 20.56 -14.56 8.47
CA GLN A 67 21.92 -15.06 8.58
C GLN A 67 22.03 -16.23 9.58
N ASP A 68 21.28 -16.17 10.69
CA ASP A 68 21.31 -17.23 11.69
C ASP A 68 20.49 -18.46 11.27
N LYS A 69 19.31 -18.26 10.66
CA LYS A 69 18.43 -19.37 10.26
C LYS A 69 18.89 -20.08 8.99
N PHE A 70 19.45 -19.32 8.05
CA PHE A 70 19.81 -19.76 6.71
C PHE A 70 21.21 -19.21 6.37
N PRO A 71 22.28 -19.75 6.97
CA PRO A 71 23.64 -19.23 6.77
C PRO A 71 24.12 -19.32 5.31
N ASP A 72 23.50 -20.18 4.52
CA ASP A 72 23.75 -20.41 3.10
C ASP A 72 22.82 -19.62 2.16
N TYR A 73 22.10 -18.60 2.65
CA TYR A 73 21.17 -17.77 1.83
C TYR A 73 21.85 -17.13 0.59
N LEU A 74 23.17 -16.99 0.60
CA LEU A 74 23.95 -16.50 -0.53
C LEU A 74 24.03 -17.49 -1.70
N THR A 75 23.89 -18.78 -1.45
CA THR A 75 23.98 -19.83 -2.48
C THR A 75 22.65 -20.55 -2.69
N VAL A 76 21.84 -20.70 -1.65
CA VAL A 76 20.57 -21.41 -1.66
C VAL A 76 19.43 -20.45 -1.33
N SER A 77 18.38 -20.45 -2.16
CA SER A 77 17.18 -19.65 -1.86
C SER A 77 16.51 -20.19 -0.59
N PRO A 78 16.37 -19.38 0.48
CA PRO A 78 15.82 -19.85 1.74
C PRO A 78 14.30 -20.12 1.61
N PRO A 79 13.78 -21.20 2.22
CA PRO A 79 12.36 -21.52 2.24
C PRO A 79 11.61 -20.67 3.28
N ILE A 80 11.62 -19.35 3.12
CA ILE A 80 10.85 -18.44 3.98
C ILE A 80 9.38 -18.54 3.55
N GLY A 81 8.59 -19.30 4.32
CA GLY A 81 7.16 -19.47 4.09
C GLY A 81 6.34 -18.30 4.63
N ASP A 82 6.22 -18.22 5.96
CA ASP A 82 5.46 -17.17 6.64
C ASP A 82 6.39 -16.03 7.11
N LEU A 83 6.39 -14.93 6.35
CA LEU A 83 7.21 -13.77 6.64
C LEU A 83 6.74 -13.01 7.91
N GLN A 84 5.47 -13.12 8.30
CA GLN A 84 4.98 -12.52 9.55
C GLN A 84 5.52 -13.28 10.76
N ALA A 85 5.51 -14.62 10.71
CA ALA A 85 6.14 -15.43 11.75
C ALA A 85 7.64 -15.13 11.84
N PHE A 86 8.31 -15.02 10.69
CA PHE A 86 9.72 -14.64 10.61
C PHE A 86 10.00 -13.26 11.24
N TYR A 87 9.15 -12.25 10.96
CA TYR A 87 9.23 -10.93 11.58
C TYR A 87 9.00 -10.96 13.09
N LYS A 88 7.98 -11.69 13.56
CA LYS A 88 7.69 -11.82 14.99
C LYS A 88 8.86 -12.48 15.73
N GLU A 89 9.47 -13.49 15.12
CA GLU A 89 10.65 -14.15 15.67
C GLU A 89 11.86 -13.21 15.71
N SER A 90 12.17 -12.49 14.62
CA SER A 90 13.26 -11.51 14.61
C SER A 90 13.02 -10.39 15.62
N LYS A 91 11.78 -9.92 15.78
CA LYS A 91 11.42 -8.88 16.74
C LYS A 91 11.60 -9.36 18.18
N ARG A 92 11.17 -10.59 18.51
CA ARG A 92 11.41 -11.19 19.83
C ARG A 92 12.90 -11.22 20.14
N ARG A 93 13.73 -11.68 19.20
CA ARG A 93 15.19 -11.73 19.37
C ARG A 93 15.79 -10.33 19.55
N PHE A 94 15.33 -9.35 18.78
CA PHE A 94 15.74 -7.95 18.92
C PHE A 94 15.47 -7.37 20.31
N ASP A 95 14.34 -7.74 20.92
CA ASP A 95 13.93 -7.24 22.23
C ASP A 95 14.59 -8.00 23.40
N THR A 96 15.02 -9.26 23.19
CA THR A 96 15.56 -10.12 24.27
C THR A 96 17.07 -10.40 24.20
N GLU A 97 17.71 -10.25 23.04
CA GLU A 97 19.12 -10.63 22.81
C GLU A 97 19.97 -9.39 22.48
N GLU A 98 20.82 -8.96 23.41
CA GLU A 98 21.64 -7.74 23.26
C GLU A 98 22.64 -7.82 22.07
N GLU A 99 23.28 -8.98 21.89
CA GLU A 99 24.20 -9.20 20.77
C GLU A 99 23.49 -9.27 19.42
N PHE A 100 22.27 -9.82 19.37
CA PHE A 100 21.44 -9.79 18.16
C PHE A 100 21.04 -8.36 17.81
N LYS A 101 20.67 -7.56 18.81
CA LYS A 101 20.30 -6.14 18.63
C LYS A 101 21.46 -5.32 18.05
N LYS A 102 22.69 -5.51 18.55
CA LYS A 102 23.89 -4.88 17.98
C LYS A 102 24.10 -5.28 16.53
N ARG A 103 24.01 -6.59 16.20
CA ARG A 103 24.13 -7.08 14.81
C ARG A 103 23.03 -6.53 13.91
N ALA A 104 21.79 -6.44 14.40
CA ALA A 104 20.68 -5.89 13.63
C ALA A 104 20.96 -4.44 13.21
N TYR A 105 21.49 -3.60 14.11
CA TYR A 105 21.91 -2.24 13.74
C TYR A 105 23.06 -2.23 12.73
N GLN A 106 24.07 -3.09 12.88
CA GLN A 106 25.14 -3.23 11.90
C GLN A 106 24.61 -3.66 10.52
N CYS A 107 23.63 -4.56 10.47
CA CYS A 107 22.98 -4.98 9.24
C CYS A 107 22.29 -3.82 8.52
N VAL A 108 21.65 -2.89 9.26
CA VAL A 108 21.06 -1.67 8.66
C VAL A 108 22.14 -0.84 7.98
N VAL A 109 23.26 -0.60 8.66
CA VAL A 109 24.37 0.19 8.11
C VAL A 109 24.94 -0.45 6.85
N LEU A 110 25.15 -1.78 6.86
CA LEU A 110 25.67 -2.52 5.71
C LEU A 110 24.69 -2.57 4.53
N LEU A 111 23.39 -2.61 4.82
CA LEU A 111 22.35 -2.49 3.80
C LEU A 111 22.35 -1.09 3.17
N GLN A 112 22.42 -0.03 3.98
CA GLN A 112 22.46 1.36 3.52
C GLN A 112 23.74 1.67 2.75
N SER A 113 24.86 1.05 3.10
CA SER A 113 26.12 1.14 2.34
C SER A 113 26.12 0.29 1.05
N LYS A 114 24.98 -0.30 0.68
CA LYS A 114 24.80 -1.16 -0.51
C LYS A 114 25.77 -2.33 -0.56
N ASN A 115 26.08 -2.93 0.58
CA ASN A 115 26.89 -4.15 0.58
C ASN A 115 26.16 -5.25 -0.22
N PRO A 116 26.80 -5.88 -1.23
CA PRO A 116 26.13 -6.83 -2.13
C PRO A 116 25.43 -7.99 -1.43
N ASP A 117 26.03 -8.54 -0.36
CA ASP A 117 25.48 -9.68 0.38
C ASP A 117 24.21 -9.28 1.14
N PHE A 118 24.21 -8.07 1.73
CA PHE A 118 23.08 -7.54 2.48
C PHE A 118 21.95 -7.09 1.57
N ILE A 119 22.28 -6.54 0.39
CA ILE A 119 21.30 -6.26 -0.66
C ILE A 119 20.68 -7.57 -1.17
N LYS A 120 21.47 -8.65 -1.31
CA LYS A 120 20.94 -9.97 -1.68
C LYS A 120 19.98 -10.51 -0.59
N ALA A 121 20.35 -10.41 0.68
CA ALA A 121 19.48 -10.77 1.80
C ALA A 121 18.16 -9.98 1.76
N TRP A 122 18.24 -8.65 1.58
CA TRP A 122 17.09 -7.76 1.48
C TRP A 122 16.17 -8.11 0.31
N ASN A 123 16.73 -8.38 -0.87
CA ASN A 123 15.95 -8.79 -2.04
C ASN A 123 15.19 -10.08 -1.78
N LEU A 124 15.83 -11.10 -1.20
CA LEU A 124 15.16 -12.38 -0.87
C LEU A 124 13.98 -12.19 0.09
N ILE A 125 14.14 -11.31 1.09
CA ILE A 125 13.06 -10.96 2.02
C ILE A 125 11.92 -10.24 1.29
N CYS A 126 12.24 -9.25 0.46
CA CYS A 126 11.26 -8.49 -0.31
C CYS A 126 10.49 -9.39 -1.29
N ASP A 127 11.18 -10.32 -1.97
CA ASP A 127 10.59 -11.24 -2.94
C ASP A 127 9.56 -12.20 -2.33
N VAL A 128 9.70 -12.54 -1.05
CA VAL A 128 8.67 -13.30 -0.32
C VAL A 128 7.41 -12.44 -0.18
N SER A 129 7.54 -11.20 0.31
CA SER A 129 6.41 -10.27 0.40
C SER A 129 5.78 -9.99 -0.96
N ARG A 130 6.57 -9.72 -1.99
CA ARG A 130 6.10 -9.45 -3.37
C ARG A 130 5.25 -10.60 -3.91
N ARG A 131 5.67 -11.85 -3.69
CA ARG A 131 4.89 -13.03 -4.10
C ARG A 131 3.54 -13.11 -3.40
N GLU A 132 3.47 -12.80 -2.10
CA GLU A 132 2.19 -12.78 -1.37
C GLU A 132 1.29 -11.62 -1.83
N PHE A 133 1.85 -10.43 -2.04
CA PHE A 133 1.09 -9.28 -2.55
C PHE A 133 0.57 -9.55 -3.96
N GLN A 134 1.38 -10.18 -4.82
CA GLN A 134 0.98 -10.51 -6.19
C GLN A 134 -0.20 -11.47 -6.24
N LYS A 135 -0.34 -12.41 -5.29
CA LYS A 135 -1.55 -13.26 -5.21
C LYS A 135 -2.80 -12.41 -5.03
N ILE A 136 -2.74 -11.41 -4.13
CA ILE A 136 -3.85 -10.49 -3.86
C ILE A 136 -4.13 -9.64 -5.10
N TYR A 137 -3.10 -9.07 -5.74
CA TYR A 137 -3.24 -8.27 -6.95
C TYR A 137 -3.83 -9.07 -8.11
N ASN A 138 -3.42 -10.33 -8.31
CA ASN A 138 -3.99 -11.22 -9.32
C ASN A 138 -5.47 -11.52 -9.05
N CYS A 139 -5.84 -11.80 -7.79
CA CYS A 139 -7.25 -12.01 -7.43
C CYS A 139 -8.11 -10.77 -7.70
N LEU A 140 -7.55 -9.59 -7.46
CA LEU A 140 -8.26 -8.31 -7.60
C LEU A 140 -8.08 -7.67 -8.98
N ASP A 141 -7.42 -8.31 -9.94
CA ASP A 141 -7.14 -7.75 -11.27
C ASP A 141 -6.47 -6.36 -11.19
N ILE A 142 -5.40 -6.27 -10.39
CA ILE A 142 -4.65 -5.03 -10.16
C ILE A 142 -3.36 -5.08 -10.96
N THR A 143 -3.11 -4.04 -11.75
CA THR A 143 -1.81 -3.78 -12.38
C THR A 143 -1.18 -2.60 -11.64
N ILE A 144 0.05 -2.74 -11.15
CA ILE A 144 0.71 -1.65 -10.41
C ILE A 144 2.23 -1.76 -10.53
N ILE A 145 2.93 -0.63 -10.61
CA ILE A 145 4.40 -0.60 -10.69
C ILE A 145 4.96 -0.38 -9.29
N GLU A 146 5.82 -1.30 -8.85
CA GLU A 146 6.52 -1.17 -7.59
C GLU A 146 7.52 -0.01 -7.62
N ARG A 147 7.39 0.92 -6.67
CA ARG A 147 8.38 1.97 -6.42
C ARG A 147 8.34 2.38 -4.94
N GLY A 148 8.96 1.53 -4.12
CA GLY A 148 9.04 1.71 -2.68
C GLY A 148 9.96 2.85 -2.24
N GLU A 149 10.05 3.02 -0.92
CA GLU A 149 10.93 3.98 -0.26
C GLU A 149 12.41 3.80 -0.65
N SER A 150 12.84 2.57 -0.91
CA SER A 150 14.21 2.24 -1.31
C SER A 150 14.65 2.97 -2.58
N PHE A 151 13.73 3.21 -3.52
CA PHE A 151 14.00 3.92 -4.78
C PHE A 151 14.45 5.37 -4.54
N TYR A 152 13.89 6.02 -3.52
CA TYR A 152 14.15 7.42 -3.22
C TYR A 152 15.33 7.63 -2.26
N HIS A 153 15.96 6.56 -1.77
CA HIS A 153 16.93 6.63 -0.67
C HIS A 153 18.09 7.59 -0.95
N GLU A 154 18.67 7.53 -2.15
CA GLU A 154 19.77 8.43 -2.55
C GLU A 154 19.31 9.89 -2.69
N MET A 155 18.06 10.09 -3.10
CA MET A 155 17.47 11.42 -3.32
C MET A 155 17.17 12.13 -1.99
N MET A 156 16.96 11.38 -0.90
CA MET A 156 16.65 11.95 0.41
C MET A 156 17.74 12.90 0.93
N LYS A 157 19.02 12.62 0.64
CA LYS A 157 20.12 13.52 1.03
C LYS A 157 19.97 14.90 0.34
N ASP A 158 19.57 14.89 -0.92
CA ASP A 158 19.47 16.10 -1.75
C ASP A 158 18.25 16.91 -1.33
N ILE A 159 17.17 16.24 -0.89
CA ILE A 159 16.03 16.90 -0.24
C ILE A 159 16.47 17.64 1.02
N VAL A 160 17.13 16.94 1.96
CA VAL A 160 17.57 17.59 3.22
C VAL A 160 18.48 18.78 2.92
N LYS A 161 19.45 18.61 2.03
CA LYS A 161 20.35 19.68 1.62
C LYS A 161 19.60 20.87 1.00
N GLU A 162 18.61 20.63 0.14
CA GLU A 162 17.85 21.72 -0.49
C GLU A 162 17.06 22.55 0.53
N PHE A 163 16.45 21.90 1.54
CA PHE A 163 15.79 22.61 2.63
C PHE A 163 16.78 23.42 3.49
N GLU A 164 17.99 22.89 3.72
CA GLU A 164 19.06 23.59 4.44
C GLU A 164 19.56 24.81 3.65
N ASP A 165 19.83 24.65 2.36
CA ASP A 165 20.33 25.70 1.47
C ASP A 165 19.32 26.87 1.35
N LYS A 166 18.02 26.59 1.48
CA LYS A 166 16.96 27.62 1.52
C LYS A 166 16.68 28.19 2.92
N GLY A 167 17.36 27.70 3.96
CA GLY A 167 17.21 28.19 5.32
C GLY A 167 15.89 27.82 6.00
N PHE A 168 15.24 26.71 5.58
CA PHE A 168 13.97 26.24 6.16
C PHE A 168 14.14 25.19 7.26
N VAL A 169 15.38 24.76 7.53
CA VAL A 169 15.67 23.73 8.53
C VAL A 169 16.01 24.36 9.87
N GLU A 170 15.31 23.90 10.90
CA GLU A 170 15.65 24.16 12.29
C GLU A 170 16.19 22.89 12.95
N VAL A 171 17.07 23.05 13.93
CA VAL A 171 17.60 21.94 14.72
C VAL A 171 16.88 21.91 16.07
N ASP A 172 16.18 20.81 16.33
CA ASP A 172 15.38 20.60 17.54
C ASP A 172 15.74 19.25 18.18
N ASP A 173 16.33 19.27 19.39
CA ASP A 173 16.88 18.09 20.07
C ASP A 173 17.80 17.22 19.17
N GLY A 174 18.63 17.88 18.36
CA GLY A 174 19.53 17.22 17.41
C GLY A 174 18.86 16.63 16.17
N ARG A 175 17.53 16.73 16.05
CA ARG A 175 16.79 16.39 14.82
C ARG A 175 16.75 17.61 13.90
N LYS A 176 16.68 17.38 12.59
CA LYS A 176 16.41 18.44 11.61
C LYS A 176 14.93 18.45 11.31
N VAL A 177 14.29 19.58 11.56
CA VAL A 177 12.85 19.77 11.40
C VAL A 177 12.54 20.93 10.45
N VAL A 178 11.39 20.89 9.78
CA VAL A 178 10.90 21.94 8.88
C VAL A 178 9.52 22.37 9.33
N PHE A 179 9.37 23.64 9.67
CA PHE A 179 8.08 24.25 10.00
C PHE A 179 7.38 24.71 8.72
N VAL A 180 6.19 24.15 8.48
CA VAL A 180 5.39 24.49 7.31
C VAL A 180 4.28 25.47 7.73
N PRO A 181 4.17 26.65 7.11
CA PRO A 181 3.14 27.62 7.45
C PRO A 181 1.73 27.02 7.40
N GLY A 182 0.93 27.27 8.45
CA GLY A 182 -0.45 26.76 8.57
C GLY A 182 -0.57 25.39 9.23
N PHE A 183 0.54 24.75 9.61
CA PHE A 183 0.53 23.44 10.26
C PHE A 183 1.23 23.51 11.64
N PRO A 184 0.63 22.92 12.69
CA PRO A 184 1.18 22.98 14.04
C PRO A 184 2.33 22.00 14.28
N VAL A 185 2.42 20.93 13.49
CA VAL A 185 3.42 19.87 13.65
C VAL A 185 4.46 20.01 12.53
N PRO A 186 5.76 20.15 12.86
CA PRO A 186 6.81 20.23 11.86
C PRO A 186 7.10 18.86 11.25
N LEU A 187 7.64 18.85 10.03
CA LEU A 187 8.20 17.66 9.41
C LEU A 187 9.57 17.37 10.02
N THR A 188 9.83 16.12 10.43
CA THR A 188 11.15 15.67 10.90
C THR A 188 11.90 15.02 9.75
N ILE A 189 12.69 15.79 9.00
CA ILE A 189 13.41 15.30 7.80
C ILE A 189 14.68 14.51 8.12
N MET A 190 15.20 14.58 9.35
CA MET A 190 16.33 13.77 9.80
C MET A 190 16.30 13.62 11.34
N LYS A 191 16.51 12.40 11.83
CA LYS A 191 16.63 12.11 13.26
C LYS A 191 17.99 12.52 13.83
N SER A 192 18.13 12.50 15.16
CA SER A 192 19.38 12.79 15.86
C SER A 192 20.51 11.79 15.57
N ASP A 193 20.18 10.57 15.14
CA ASP A 193 21.15 9.57 14.69
C ASP A 193 21.54 9.71 13.19
N GLY A 194 21.07 10.77 12.53
CA GLY A 194 21.30 11.01 11.10
C GLY A 194 20.39 10.21 10.16
N GLY A 195 19.51 9.34 10.69
CA GLY A 195 18.59 8.56 9.89
C GLY A 195 17.42 9.38 9.33
N TYR A 196 17.03 9.10 8.08
CA TYR A 196 15.84 9.67 7.45
C TYR A 196 14.54 9.08 8.00
N THR A 197 13.42 9.77 7.76
CA THR A 197 12.07 9.39 8.21
C THR A 197 11.13 9.26 7.02
N TYR A 198 9.86 8.91 7.29
CA TYR A 198 8.79 8.94 6.29
C TYR A 198 8.56 10.34 5.69
N ASP A 199 8.79 11.41 6.48
CA ASP A 199 8.69 12.77 5.96
C ASP A 199 9.71 13.00 4.84
N THR A 200 10.92 12.47 5.01
CA THR A 200 11.99 12.61 4.01
C THR A 200 11.70 11.81 2.75
N SER A 201 11.22 10.57 2.88
CA SER A 201 10.91 9.71 1.74
C SER A 201 9.72 10.25 0.94
N ASP A 202 8.66 10.75 1.61
CA ASP A 202 7.50 11.33 0.95
C ASP A 202 7.82 12.66 0.25
N LEU A 203 8.67 13.51 0.85
CA LEU A 203 9.17 14.73 0.19
C LEU A 203 10.00 14.39 -1.06
N ALA A 204 10.88 13.38 -0.97
CA ALA A 204 11.65 12.91 -2.12
C ALA A 204 10.75 12.33 -3.22
N ALA A 205 9.75 11.54 -2.84
CA ALA A 205 8.78 10.97 -3.76
C ALA A 205 7.93 12.04 -4.43
N LEU A 206 7.44 13.04 -3.68
CA LEU A 206 6.70 14.18 -4.22
C LEU A 206 7.54 14.93 -5.26
N LYS A 207 8.77 15.32 -4.91
CA LYS A 207 9.66 16.04 -5.83
C LYS A 207 9.96 15.22 -7.08
N HIS A 208 10.25 13.92 -6.95
CA HIS A 208 10.49 13.05 -8.09
C HIS A 208 9.26 12.98 -9.02
N ARG A 209 8.06 12.82 -8.47
CA ARG A 209 6.81 12.75 -9.24
C ARG A 209 6.46 14.07 -9.94
N LEU A 210 6.87 15.20 -9.38
CA LEU A 210 6.70 16.52 -9.98
C LEU A 210 7.76 16.81 -11.06
N CYS A 211 9.05 16.58 -10.75
CA CYS A 211 10.16 17.05 -11.58
C CYS A 211 10.61 16.04 -12.63
N GLU A 212 10.72 14.76 -12.27
CA GLU A 212 11.19 13.69 -13.15
C GLU A 212 10.03 13.09 -13.94
N GLU A 213 8.96 12.71 -13.23
CA GLU A 213 7.79 12.13 -13.90
C GLU A 213 6.94 13.18 -14.61
N LYS A 214 7.05 14.46 -14.21
CA LYS A 214 6.28 15.59 -14.75
C LYS A 214 4.77 15.34 -14.69
N GLY A 215 4.28 14.81 -13.57
CA GLY A 215 2.86 14.55 -13.38
C GLY A 215 2.06 15.85 -13.28
N ASP A 216 1.02 15.98 -14.10
CA ASP A 216 0.06 17.09 -14.06
C ASP A 216 -0.95 16.92 -12.91
N ILE A 217 -1.26 15.67 -12.57
CA ILE A 217 -2.13 15.30 -11.45
C ILE A 217 -1.46 14.21 -10.62
N LEU A 218 -1.23 14.47 -9.34
CA LEU A 218 -0.72 13.49 -8.37
C LEU A 218 -1.83 13.14 -7.37
N ILE A 219 -2.16 11.87 -7.23
CA ILE A 219 -3.21 11.38 -6.35
C ILE A 219 -2.61 10.39 -5.35
N TYR A 220 -2.75 10.70 -4.06
CA TYR A 220 -2.30 9.87 -2.95
C TYR A 220 -3.50 9.22 -2.29
N VAL A 221 -3.67 7.91 -2.46
CA VAL A 221 -4.83 7.15 -1.94
C VAL A 221 -4.46 6.51 -0.62
N VAL A 222 -4.56 7.27 0.46
CA VAL A 222 -4.12 6.86 1.82
C VAL A 222 -5.22 7.13 2.84
N ASP A 223 -5.20 6.43 3.98
CA ASP A 223 -6.21 6.57 5.02
C ASP A 223 -6.30 8.02 5.58
N SER A 224 -7.48 8.40 6.06
CA SER A 224 -7.75 9.76 6.56
C SER A 224 -6.92 10.14 7.80
N GLY A 225 -6.39 9.17 8.55
CA GLY A 225 -5.49 9.41 9.67
C GLY A 225 -4.17 10.06 9.25
N GLN A 226 -3.76 9.91 7.99
CA GLN A 226 -2.55 10.58 7.45
C GLN A 226 -2.85 11.90 6.75
N SER A 227 -4.08 12.43 6.84
CA SER A 227 -4.43 13.68 6.15
C SER A 227 -3.54 14.85 6.55
N VAL A 228 -3.25 15.01 7.85
CA VAL A 228 -2.40 16.12 8.32
C VAL A 228 -1.00 16.00 7.71
N HIS A 229 -0.41 14.80 7.74
CA HIS A 229 0.90 14.52 7.15
C HIS A 229 0.97 14.92 5.67
N PHE A 230 0.08 14.38 4.83
CA PHE A 230 0.11 14.67 3.40
C PHE A 230 -0.14 16.15 3.08
N GLN A 231 -1.06 16.81 3.80
CA GLN A 231 -1.27 18.24 3.62
C GLN A 231 -0.03 19.06 3.99
N THR A 232 0.68 18.68 5.07
CA THR A 232 1.96 19.30 5.45
C THR A 232 3.04 19.06 4.38
N VAL A 233 3.18 17.84 3.86
CA VAL A 233 4.13 17.50 2.78
C VAL A 233 3.82 18.28 1.50
N PHE A 234 2.55 18.39 1.11
CA PHE A 234 2.13 19.14 -0.07
C PHE A 234 2.40 20.63 0.07
N ALA A 235 2.14 21.20 1.25
CA ALA A 235 2.43 22.60 1.54
C ALA A 235 3.94 22.86 1.62
N ALA A 236 4.74 21.93 2.13
CA ALA A 236 6.20 22.01 2.07
C ALA A 236 6.70 22.05 0.62
N GLY A 237 6.14 21.22 -0.27
CA GLY A 237 6.47 21.25 -1.70
C GLY A 237 6.12 22.59 -2.37
N GLN A 238 5.01 23.23 -1.98
CA GLN A 238 4.65 24.58 -2.45
C GLN A 238 5.60 25.65 -1.91
N MET A 239 5.93 25.58 -0.62
CA MET A 239 6.89 26.47 0.04
C MET A 239 8.27 26.39 -0.62
N MET A 240 8.67 25.19 -1.04
CA MET A 240 9.91 24.97 -1.79
C MET A 240 9.82 25.42 -3.26
N GLY A 241 8.63 25.77 -3.76
CA GLY A 241 8.42 26.16 -5.15
C GLY A 241 8.52 24.99 -6.14
N TRP A 242 8.29 23.75 -5.70
CA TRP A 242 8.33 22.58 -6.59
C TRP A 242 7.13 22.51 -7.53
N TYR A 243 5.98 23.10 -7.16
CA TYR A 243 4.80 23.20 -8.00
C TYR A 243 3.90 24.37 -7.58
N ASP A 244 3.05 24.83 -8.52
CA ASP A 244 1.95 25.76 -8.26
C ASP A 244 0.62 24.97 -8.27
N PRO A 245 -0.19 25.02 -7.20
CA PRO A 245 -1.49 24.31 -7.16
C PRO A 245 -2.50 24.78 -8.22
N LYS A 246 -2.25 25.92 -8.89
CA LYS A 246 -3.04 26.39 -10.04
C LYS A 246 -2.66 25.68 -11.35
N VAL A 247 -1.47 25.11 -11.42
CA VAL A 247 -0.91 24.44 -12.61
C VAL A 247 -0.97 22.93 -12.44
N THR A 248 -0.48 22.42 -11.31
CA THR A 248 -0.37 20.99 -11.03
C THR A 248 -1.28 20.61 -9.86
N ARG A 249 -2.13 19.61 -10.05
CA ARG A 249 -3.07 19.16 -9.02
C ARG A 249 -2.44 18.06 -8.16
N VAL A 250 -2.11 18.37 -6.92
CA VAL A 250 -1.69 17.37 -5.92
C VAL A 250 -2.83 17.14 -4.93
N ALA A 251 -3.29 15.90 -4.79
CA ALA A 251 -4.51 15.59 -4.03
C ALA A 251 -4.34 14.36 -3.13
N HIS A 252 -4.82 14.49 -1.89
CA HIS A 252 -5.00 13.36 -0.97
C HIS A 252 -6.42 12.79 -1.15
N ALA A 253 -6.49 11.59 -1.73
CA ALA A 253 -7.70 10.81 -1.85
C ALA A 253 -7.93 10.00 -0.57
N ALA A 254 -8.22 10.70 0.53
CA ALA A 254 -8.47 10.11 1.84
C ALA A 254 -9.59 9.06 1.84
N PHE A 255 -9.49 8.06 2.72
CA PHE A 255 -10.60 7.15 3.01
C PHE A 255 -10.71 6.81 4.50
N GLY A 256 -11.93 6.55 4.97
CA GLY A 256 -12.23 6.22 6.37
C GLY A 256 -11.79 4.81 6.77
N VAL A 257 -11.90 4.48 8.06
CA VAL A 257 -11.43 3.18 8.57
C VAL A 257 -12.41 2.05 8.25
N VAL A 258 -11.93 0.81 8.32
CA VAL A 258 -12.78 -0.38 8.16
C VAL A 258 -13.25 -0.84 9.54
N LEU A 259 -14.56 -0.95 9.69
CA LEU A 259 -15.25 -1.39 10.90
C LEU A 259 -15.87 -2.78 10.70
N GLY A 260 -16.00 -3.54 11.78
CA GLY A 260 -16.86 -4.71 11.83
C GLY A 260 -18.33 -4.34 12.01
N GLU A 261 -19.20 -5.34 11.98
CA GLU A 261 -20.64 -5.17 12.22
C GLU A 261 -20.95 -4.61 13.62
N ASP A 262 -20.02 -4.80 14.56
CA ASP A 262 -20.04 -4.23 15.91
C ASP A 262 -19.65 -2.74 15.97
N LYS A 263 -19.38 -2.12 14.80
CA LYS A 263 -18.90 -0.73 14.63
C LYS A 263 -17.56 -0.44 15.31
N LYS A 264 -16.76 -1.47 15.62
CA LYS A 264 -15.38 -1.33 16.10
C LYS A 264 -14.41 -1.63 14.97
N LYS A 265 -13.13 -1.29 15.18
CA LYS A 265 -12.06 -1.56 14.21
C LYS A 265 -12.07 -3.04 13.82
N PHE A 266 -12.11 -3.29 12.52
CA PHE A 266 -12.22 -4.65 11.97
C PHE A 266 -11.03 -5.51 12.38
N LYS A 267 -11.32 -6.59 13.11
CA LYS A 267 -10.34 -7.52 13.71
C LYS A 267 -10.88 -8.94 13.64
N THR A 268 -9.99 -9.92 13.75
CA THR A 268 -10.38 -11.33 13.92
C THR A 268 -11.07 -11.53 15.27
N ARG A 269 -11.70 -12.70 15.48
CA ARG A 269 -12.29 -13.08 16.78
C ARG A 269 -11.27 -13.10 17.93
N SER A 270 -9.99 -13.33 17.63
CA SER A 270 -8.88 -13.27 18.61
C SER A 270 -8.38 -11.84 18.88
N GLY A 271 -8.85 -10.84 18.12
CA GLY A 271 -8.39 -9.44 18.23
C GLY A 271 -7.18 -9.10 17.36
N ASP A 272 -6.71 -10.05 16.55
CA ASP A 272 -5.63 -9.88 15.58
C ASP A 272 -6.10 -9.16 14.31
N THR A 273 -5.14 -8.75 13.49
CA THR A 273 -5.42 -8.15 12.19
C THR A 273 -5.88 -9.23 11.22
N VAL A 274 -6.96 -8.96 10.47
CA VAL A 274 -7.47 -9.91 9.46
C VAL A 274 -6.55 -9.91 8.25
N ARG A 275 -6.08 -11.09 7.84
CA ARG A 275 -5.29 -11.29 6.63
C ARG A 275 -6.18 -11.12 5.41
N LEU A 276 -5.72 -10.38 4.41
CA LEU A 276 -6.51 -10.18 3.19
C LEU A 276 -6.78 -11.48 2.43
N ILE A 277 -5.82 -12.40 2.39
CA ILE A 277 -6.01 -13.66 1.67
C ILE A 277 -7.16 -14.48 2.26
N ASP A 278 -7.24 -14.59 3.59
CA ASP A 278 -8.33 -15.29 4.28
C ASP A 278 -9.70 -14.64 3.98
N LEU A 279 -9.73 -13.30 3.89
CA LEU A 279 -10.94 -12.56 3.55
C LEU A 279 -11.40 -12.83 2.11
N LEU A 280 -10.47 -12.88 1.16
CA LEU A 280 -10.75 -13.20 -0.24
C LEU A 280 -11.22 -14.66 -0.40
N GLU A 281 -10.59 -15.60 0.30
CA GLU A 281 -10.97 -17.02 0.31
C GLU A 281 -12.36 -17.24 0.93
N GLU A 282 -12.66 -16.58 2.05
CA GLU A 282 -13.99 -16.61 2.66
C GLU A 282 -15.05 -15.99 1.74
N GLY A 283 -14.72 -14.90 1.04
CA GLY A 283 -15.58 -14.29 0.02
C GLY A 283 -15.90 -15.25 -1.12
N LEU A 284 -14.89 -15.97 -1.63
CA LEU A 284 -15.07 -17.00 -2.66
C LEU A 284 -15.95 -18.15 -2.16
N LYS A 285 -15.74 -18.62 -0.92
CA LYS A 285 -16.55 -19.68 -0.32
C LYS A 285 -18.02 -19.28 -0.22
N ARG A 286 -18.32 -18.11 0.35
CA ARG A 286 -19.70 -17.62 0.49
C ARG A 286 -20.38 -17.36 -0.86
N ALA A 287 -19.63 -16.87 -1.85
CA ALA A 287 -20.15 -16.72 -3.21
C ALA A 287 -20.53 -18.07 -3.83
N MET A 288 -19.71 -19.11 -3.63
CA MET A 288 -20.01 -20.46 -4.10
C MET A 288 -21.25 -21.04 -3.42
N ASP A 289 -21.37 -20.88 -2.09
CA ASP A 289 -22.53 -21.36 -1.34
C ASP A 289 -23.83 -20.71 -1.88
N LYS A 290 -23.81 -19.40 -2.14
CA LYS A 290 -24.96 -18.70 -2.75
C LYS A 290 -25.28 -19.15 -4.18
N LEU A 291 -24.28 -19.52 -4.98
CA LEU A 291 -24.52 -20.04 -6.33
C LEU A 291 -25.17 -21.43 -6.28
N LYS A 292 -24.76 -22.28 -5.34
CA LYS A 292 -25.33 -23.61 -5.10
C LYS A 292 -26.75 -23.55 -4.52
N ASP A 293 -27.02 -22.64 -3.59
CA ASP A 293 -28.36 -22.45 -3.01
C ASP A 293 -29.41 -22.05 -4.05
N LYS A 294 -28.98 -21.38 -5.14
CA LYS A 294 -29.83 -21.04 -6.29
C LYS A 294 -29.85 -22.11 -7.38
N GLU A 295 -29.31 -23.30 -7.10
CA GLU A 295 -29.21 -24.45 -8.00
C GLU A 295 -28.54 -24.15 -9.35
N ARG A 296 -27.67 -23.13 -9.39
CA ARG A 296 -26.91 -22.77 -10.61
C ARG A 296 -25.87 -23.84 -10.96
N ASP A 297 -25.44 -24.62 -9.98
CA ASP A 297 -24.51 -25.75 -10.09
C ASP A 297 -25.15 -26.99 -10.73
N LYS A 298 -26.48 -27.12 -10.68
CA LYS A 298 -27.20 -28.33 -11.13
C LYS A 298 -27.75 -28.23 -12.56
N VAL A 299 -27.90 -27.03 -13.14
CA VAL A 299 -28.71 -26.87 -14.36
C VAL A 299 -28.06 -26.01 -15.46
N VAL A 300 -27.07 -25.14 -15.19
CA VAL A 300 -26.71 -24.07 -16.16
C VAL A 300 -25.22 -23.87 -16.44
N LEU A 301 -24.30 -24.22 -15.54
CA LEU A 301 -22.89 -23.79 -15.67
C LEU A 301 -21.91 -24.96 -15.72
N THR A 302 -21.00 -24.91 -16.68
CA THR A 302 -19.78 -25.76 -16.70
C THR A 302 -18.89 -25.45 -15.48
N PRO A 303 -17.95 -26.34 -15.11
CA PRO A 303 -17.01 -26.07 -14.02
C PRO A 303 -16.23 -24.76 -14.18
N GLU A 304 -15.89 -24.39 -15.42
CA GLU A 304 -15.19 -23.15 -15.75
C GLU A 304 -16.08 -21.92 -15.54
N GLU A 305 -17.32 -21.97 -16.03
CA GLU A 305 -18.29 -20.89 -15.84
C GLU A 305 -18.69 -20.72 -14.38
N LEU A 306 -18.79 -21.82 -13.63
CA LEU A 306 -19.06 -21.78 -12.19
C LEU A 306 -17.93 -21.06 -11.44
N LYS A 307 -16.68 -21.34 -11.79
CA LYS A 307 -15.52 -20.65 -11.22
C LYS A 307 -15.49 -19.18 -11.61
N ALA A 308 -15.79 -18.84 -12.88
CA ALA A 308 -15.87 -17.47 -13.34
C ALA A 308 -17.00 -16.68 -12.65
N ALA A 309 -18.15 -17.31 -12.42
CA ALA A 309 -19.25 -16.72 -11.67
C ALA A 309 -18.86 -16.51 -10.20
N GLN A 310 -18.23 -17.49 -9.57
CA GLN A 310 -17.75 -17.40 -8.19
C GLN A 310 -16.78 -16.22 -8.00
N THR A 311 -15.75 -16.11 -8.85
CA THR A 311 -14.76 -15.03 -8.76
C THR A 311 -15.39 -13.67 -9.03
N SER A 312 -16.25 -13.58 -10.05
CA SER A 312 -16.95 -12.34 -10.41
C SER A 312 -17.85 -11.84 -9.27
N VAL A 313 -18.63 -12.73 -8.66
CA VAL A 313 -19.51 -12.38 -7.54
C VAL A 313 -18.70 -12.02 -6.30
N ALA A 314 -17.71 -12.85 -5.92
CA ALA A 314 -16.92 -12.61 -4.71
C ALA A 314 -16.16 -11.27 -4.78
N PHE A 315 -15.33 -11.08 -5.81
CA PHE A 315 -14.49 -9.88 -5.92
C PHE A 315 -15.31 -8.67 -6.35
N GLY A 316 -16.34 -8.85 -7.17
CA GLY A 316 -17.28 -7.79 -7.53
C GLY A 316 -17.98 -7.22 -6.30
N CYS A 317 -18.50 -8.08 -5.41
CA CYS A 317 -19.16 -7.64 -4.18
C CYS A 317 -18.20 -6.97 -3.20
N ILE A 318 -16.99 -7.49 -3.01
CA ILE A 318 -15.97 -6.86 -2.15
C ILE A 318 -15.62 -5.46 -2.66
N LYS A 319 -15.35 -5.33 -3.97
CA LYS A 319 -15.02 -4.03 -4.60
C LYS A 319 -16.19 -3.05 -4.54
N TYR A 320 -17.38 -3.50 -4.95
CA TYR A 320 -18.55 -2.64 -5.05
C TYR A 320 -19.06 -2.18 -3.69
N ALA A 321 -19.01 -3.04 -2.67
CA ALA A 321 -19.43 -2.67 -1.33
C ALA A 321 -18.55 -1.56 -0.74
N ASP A 322 -17.27 -1.49 -1.08
CA ASP A 322 -16.43 -0.34 -0.71
C ASP A 322 -16.81 0.89 -1.55
N LEU A 323 -16.75 0.76 -2.89
CA LEU A 323 -16.91 1.88 -3.84
C LEU A 323 -18.30 2.52 -3.86
N SER A 324 -19.35 1.80 -3.45
CA SER A 324 -20.73 2.32 -3.39
C SER A 324 -20.99 3.23 -2.20
N HIS A 325 -20.08 3.25 -1.21
CA HIS A 325 -20.13 4.18 -0.09
C HIS A 325 -19.17 5.35 -0.32
N ASN A 326 -19.45 6.49 0.33
CA ASN A 326 -18.53 7.61 0.28
C ASN A 326 -17.19 7.18 0.91
N ARG A 327 -16.09 7.26 0.14
CA ARG A 327 -14.75 6.87 0.58
C ARG A 327 -14.32 7.52 1.90
N LEU A 328 -14.73 8.77 2.16
CA LEU A 328 -14.35 9.53 3.36
C LEU A 328 -14.98 8.96 4.64
N ASN A 329 -16.10 8.25 4.52
CA ASN A 329 -16.76 7.65 5.66
C ASN A 329 -16.08 6.34 6.06
N ASP A 330 -16.27 5.98 7.33
CA ASP A 330 -15.95 4.65 7.81
C ASP A 330 -16.82 3.61 7.10
N TYR A 331 -16.19 2.49 6.75
CA TYR A 331 -16.82 1.41 6.00
C TYR A 331 -17.06 0.21 6.92
N VAL A 332 -18.32 -0.19 7.07
CA VAL A 332 -18.71 -1.38 7.83
C VAL A 332 -18.65 -2.60 6.92
N PHE A 333 -17.67 -3.47 7.15
CA PHE A 333 -17.51 -4.70 6.41
C PHE A 333 -18.54 -5.75 6.87
N SER A 334 -19.39 -6.21 5.95
CA SER A 334 -20.40 -7.26 6.20
C SER A 334 -20.57 -8.12 4.96
N PHE A 335 -20.19 -9.41 5.06
CA PHE A 335 -20.36 -10.37 3.96
C PHE A 335 -21.82 -10.54 3.57
N ASP A 336 -22.72 -10.58 4.56
CA ASP A 336 -24.13 -10.85 4.33
C ASP A 336 -24.77 -9.71 3.53
N LYS A 337 -24.47 -8.46 3.90
CA LYS A 337 -24.94 -7.27 3.17
C LYS A 337 -24.35 -7.15 1.77
N MET A 338 -23.03 -7.35 1.61
CA MET A 338 -22.41 -7.15 0.29
C MET A 338 -22.80 -8.23 -0.73
N LEU A 339 -23.10 -9.43 -0.26
CA LEU A 339 -23.51 -10.55 -1.11
C LEU A 339 -25.04 -10.62 -1.29
N ASP A 340 -25.84 -9.74 -0.67
CA ASP A 340 -27.30 -9.72 -0.83
C ASP A 340 -27.67 -9.59 -2.31
N ASP A 341 -28.62 -10.40 -2.75
CA ASP A 341 -29.08 -10.43 -4.14
C ASP A 341 -30.11 -9.33 -4.46
N ARG A 342 -30.50 -8.56 -3.45
CA ARG A 342 -31.40 -7.42 -3.53
C ARG A 342 -30.69 -6.14 -3.07
N GLY A 343 -31.09 -5.03 -3.68
CA GLY A 343 -30.58 -3.70 -3.33
C GLY A 343 -29.34 -3.29 -4.14
N ASN A 344 -28.58 -2.36 -3.58
CA ASN A 344 -27.44 -1.75 -4.25
C ASN A 344 -26.15 -2.58 -4.05
N THR A 345 -26.08 -3.74 -4.70
CA THR A 345 -24.96 -4.68 -4.59
C THR A 345 -24.45 -5.12 -5.95
N ALA A 346 -23.18 -5.53 -6.04
CA ALA A 346 -22.65 -6.12 -7.27
C ALA A 346 -23.34 -7.43 -7.63
N ALA A 347 -23.80 -8.23 -6.65
CA ALA A 347 -24.57 -9.44 -6.90
C ALA A 347 -25.85 -9.14 -7.70
N TYR A 348 -26.58 -8.08 -7.32
CA TYR A 348 -27.74 -7.62 -8.07
C TYR A 348 -27.36 -7.10 -9.47
N LEU A 349 -26.32 -6.26 -9.57
CA LEU A 349 -25.90 -5.67 -10.85
C LEU A 349 -25.44 -6.73 -11.86
N LEU A 350 -24.66 -7.73 -11.43
CA LEU A 350 -24.21 -8.83 -12.29
C LEU A 350 -25.39 -9.67 -12.79
N TYR A 351 -26.37 -9.94 -11.93
CA TYR A 351 -27.59 -10.62 -12.32
C TYR A 351 -28.41 -9.79 -13.32
N ALA A 352 -28.60 -8.49 -13.06
CA ALA A 352 -29.33 -7.59 -13.93
C ALA A 352 -28.65 -7.46 -15.31
N PHE A 353 -27.33 -7.31 -15.34
CA PHE A 353 -26.55 -7.27 -16.58
C PHE A 353 -26.71 -8.54 -17.41
N THR A 354 -26.65 -9.72 -16.76
CA THR A 354 -26.87 -11.01 -17.43
C THR A 354 -28.27 -11.07 -18.01
N ARG A 355 -29.29 -10.65 -17.25
CA ARG A 355 -30.68 -10.61 -17.73
C ARG A 355 -30.86 -9.70 -18.94
N ILE A 356 -30.22 -8.52 -18.96
CA ILE A 356 -30.28 -7.59 -20.10
C ILE A 356 -29.60 -8.20 -21.34
N ARG A 357 -28.49 -8.92 -21.16
CA ARG A 357 -27.74 -9.58 -22.24
C ARG A 357 -28.41 -10.81 -22.83
N CYS A 358 -29.37 -11.41 -22.12
CA CYS A 358 -30.13 -12.59 -22.55
C CYS A 358 -31.45 -12.25 -23.25
N VAL A 359 -31.81 -10.97 -23.32
CA VAL A 359 -32.89 -10.43 -24.17
C VAL A 359 -32.24 -9.92 -25.46
#